data_AF-A0A9W7BYB0-F1
#
_entry.id   AF-A0A9W7BYB0-F1
#
_cell.length_a   1.000
_cell.length_b   1.000
_cell.length_c   1.000
_cell.angle_alpha   90.00
_cell.angle_beta   90.00
_cell.angle_gamma   90.00
#
_symmetry.space_group_name_H-M   'P 1'
#
loop_
_entity.id
_entity.type
_entity.pdbx_description
1 polymer ?
#
loop_
_entity_poly.entity_id
_entity_poly.type
_entity_poly.pdbx_seq_one_letter_code
_entity_poly.pdbx_strand_id
1 'polypeptide(L)'
;MESWLNKNNVPTTVAKHRETDTFRGLVLSTTTATTPNLQQSIITLPRSLTLSTTSASHWDSELATQLLNAVFLGSSSPLSGYVSLLTNGQYGSSSAPPPSLPLDSSGLPLSCSSSPLPQWTSPSSLRHWSASERSYLIECCGPVGERAVKSAIDQLQSWVKISGSDPTGILNTDDIKDNRTLWFVWAMEAVNSRAFRGVGGVENGRLVAAALIAQGLGLASGCVGVGFDEFSMVAGGGVAFFIGLGVNIFKGLRNPKEVLMLPYIDSANHDAESKNLIQYNPIKREFEFTWGDADSRQDEELFISYGDRSSVDLLINFGIIKGGKEGRESDRRIMAEMLAQTQ
;
A
#
# COMPACT_ATOMS: atom_id res chain seq x y z
N MET A 1 -11.46 -7.91 11.37
CA MET A 1 -10.12 -7.28 11.34
C MET A 1 -9.64 -6.83 12.71
N GLU A 2 -10.31 -5.88 13.39
CA GLU A 2 -9.81 -5.33 14.67
C GLU A 2 -9.63 -6.38 15.77
N SER A 3 -10.57 -7.33 15.92
CA SER A 3 -10.41 -8.47 16.83
C SER A 3 -9.15 -9.32 16.52
N TRP A 4 -8.83 -9.49 15.23
CA TRP A 4 -7.61 -10.20 14.80
C TRP A 4 -6.35 -9.39 15.12
N LEU A 5 -6.36 -8.07 14.92
CA LEU A 5 -5.24 -7.20 15.29
C LEU A 5 -4.99 -7.23 16.81
N ASN A 6 -6.05 -7.10 17.61
CA ASN A 6 -5.96 -7.19 19.07
C ASN A 6 -5.43 -8.55 19.54
N LYS A 7 -5.87 -9.66 18.91
CA LYS A 7 -5.35 -11.01 19.20
C LYS A 7 -3.85 -11.14 18.92
N ASN A 8 -3.34 -10.37 17.96
CA ASN A 8 -1.91 -10.34 17.60
C ASN A 8 -1.16 -9.17 18.26
N ASN A 9 -1.71 -8.58 19.33
CA ASN A 9 -1.11 -7.47 20.08
C ASN A 9 -0.80 -6.23 19.22
N VAL A 10 -1.58 -5.99 18.15
CA VAL A 10 -1.49 -4.77 17.34
C VAL A 10 -2.51 -3.77 17.87
N PRO A 11 -2.09 -2.68 18.53
CA PRO A 11 -3.02 -1.70 19.06
C PRO A 11 -3.69 -0.92 17.92
N THR A 12 -5.03 -0.88 17.92
CA THR A 12 -5.86 -0.14 16.94
C THR A 12 -6.65 0.99 17.60
N THR A 13 -6.19 1.49 18.75
CA THR A 13 -6.95 2.50 19.50
C THR A 13 -6.93 3.86 18.84
N VAL A 14 -5.90 4.16 18.05
CA VAL A 14 -5.65 5.49 17.48
C VAL A 14 -6.18 5.62 16.04
N ALA A 15 -6.25 4.53 15.28
CA ALA A 15 -6.77 4.51 13.92
C ALA A 15 -7.81 3.40 13.80
N LYS A 16 -8.85 3.62 13.00
CA LYS A 16 -9.90 2.63 12.73
C LYS A 16 -10.36 2.68 11.30
N HIS A 17 -10.87 1.57 10.78
CA HIS A 17 -11.48 1.56 9.47
C HIS A 17 -12.81 2.30 9.50
N ARG A 18 -13.06 3.13 8.49
CA ARG A 18 -14.36 3.76 8.27
C ARG A 18 -14.65 3.81 6.77
N GLU A 19 -15.92 3.75 6.41
CA GLU A 19 -16.35 4.10 5.06
C GLU A 19 -16.22 5.61 4.87
N THR A 20 -15.48 6.00 3.84
CA THR A 20 -15.21 7.39 3.46
C THR A 20 -15.93 7.69 2.14
N ASP A 21 -15.80 8.92 1.64
CA ASP A 21 -16.38 9.30 0.35
C ASP A 21 -15.86 8.44 -0.82
N THR A 22 -14.61 7.99 -0.70
CA THR A 22 -13.88 7.25 -1.72
C THR A 22 -14.13 5.75 -1.58
N PHE A 23 -13.70 5.14 -0.47
CA PHE A 23 -13.91 3.72 -0.12
C PHE A 23 -13.72 3.50 1.39
N ARG A 24 -13.41 2.27 1.81
CA ARG A 24 -12.91 2.01 3.16
C ARG A 24 -11.53 2.65 3.32
N GLY A 25 -11.43 3.67 4.17
CA GLY A 25 -10.20 4.33 4.56
C GLY A 25 -9.83 4.05 6.02
N LEU A 26 -8.69 4.61 6.46
CA LEU A 26 -8.35 4.70 7.88
C LEU A 26 -8.69 6.11 8.38
N VAL A 27 -9.28 6.21 9.57
CA VAL A 27 -9.57 7.49 10.22
C VAL A 27 -8.98 7.54 11.62
N LEU A 28 -8.54 8.73 12.03
CA LEU A 28 -8.05 8.99 13.37
C LEU A 28 -9.19 8.84 14.40
N SER A 29 -8.94 8.05 15.43
CA SER A 29 -9.85 7.73 16.51
C SER A 29 -9.24 8.08 17.86
N THR A 30 -8.92 9.35 18.08
CA THR A 30 -8.52 9.79 19.41
C THR A 30 -9.75 9.91 20.30
N THR A 31 -10.04 8.87 21.09
CA THR A 31 -10.94 8.97 22.25
C THR A 31 -10.29 9.69 23.43
N THR A 32 -8.96 9.81 23.42
CA THR A 32 -8.19 10.52 24.43
C THR A 32 -7.94 11.96 24.00
N ALA A 33 -8.32 12.93 24.84
CA ALA A 33 -8.18 14.37 24.64
C ALA A 33 -6.73 14.89 24.55
N THR A 34 -5.75 13.99 24.43
CA THR A 34 -4.34 14.32 24.22
C THR A 34 -4.05 14.28 22.74
N THR A 35 -3.78 15.45 22.17
CA THR A 35 -3.25 15.58 20.81
C THR A 35 -2.00 14.70 20.71
N PRO A 36 -1.96 13.71 19.79
CA PRO A 36 -0.79 12.88 19.62
C PRO A 36 0.41 13.78 19.35
N ASN A 37 1.54 13.53 20.01
CA ASN A 37 2.75 14.27 19.73
C ASN A 37 3.13 14.02 18.25
N LEU A 38 3.52 15.08 17.55
CA LEU A 38 4.10 14.98 16.21
C LEU A 38 5.19 13.90 16.26
N GLN A 39 5.14 12.94 15.34
CA GLN A 39 6.03 11.77 15.27
C GLN A 39 5.69 10.55 16.15
N GLN A 40 4.55 10.52 16.83
CA GLN A 40 4.09 9.29 17.47
C GLN A 40 3.61 8.27 16.42
N SER A 41 4.10 7.03 16.49
CA SER A 41 3.54 5.92 15.73
C SER A 41 2.08 5.70 16.14
N ILE A 42 1.17 5.81 15.17
CA ILE A 42 -0.27 5.62 15.37
C ILE A 42 -0.71 4.18 15.08
N ILE A 43 0.06 3.44 14.29
CA ILE A 43 -0.15 2.01 14.04
C ILE A 43 1.22 1.33 14.04
N THR A 44 1.36 0.25 14.81
CA THR A 44 2.56 -0.57 14.82
C THR A 44 2.21 -2.00 14.41
N LEU A 45 2.76 -2.46 13.28
CA LEU A 45 2.45 -3.74 12.67
C LEU A 45 3.68 -4.68 12.69
N PRO A 46 3.65 -5.80 13.43
CA PRO A 46 4.72 -6.79 13.41
C PRO A 46 4.97 -7.35 12.01
N ARG A 47 6.24 -7.52 11.65
CA ARG A 47 6.63 -8.11 10.37
C ARG A 47 6.06 -9.51 10.13
N SER A 48 5.79 -10.28 11.20
CA SER A 48 5.16 -11.59 11.12
C SER A 48 3.71 -11.57 10.60
N LEU A 49 3.08 -10.39 10.54
CA LEU A 49 1.73 -10.20 10.02
C LEU A 49 1.73 -9.56 8.61
N THR A 50 2.83 -9.67 7.87
CA THR A 50 2.96 -9.10 6.52
C THR A 50 3.16 -10.19 5.48
N LEU A 51 2.78 -9.91 4.24
CA LEU A 51 3.22 -10.69 3.08
C LEU A 51 4.44 -9.99 2.50
N SER A 52 5.48 -10.75 2.14
CA SER A 52 6.75 -10.18 1.69
C SER A 52 7.38 -11.02 0.61
N THR A 53 8.06 -10.37 -0.34
CA THR A 53 8.98 -11.02 -1.27
C THR A 53 10.21 -10.15 -1.48
N THR A 54 11.33 -10.79 -1.81
CA THR A 54 12.57 -10.13 -2.24
C THR A 54 12.87 -10.34 -3.73
N SER A 55 11.98 -11.03 -4.44
CA SER A 55 12.08 -11.26 -5.87
C SER A 55 11.98 -9.95 -6.63
N ALA A 56 12.90 -9.68 -7.55
CA ALA A 56 12.83 -8.46 -8.36
C ALA A 56 11.93 -8.62 -9.61
N SER A 57 11.92 -9.82 -10.21
CA SER A 57 11.30 -10.04 -11.52
C SER A 57 9.84 -10.48 -11.46
N HIS A 58 9.40 -11.08 -10.35
CA HIS A 58 8.08 -11.70 -10.22
C HIS A 58 7.41 -11.43 -8.87
N TRP A 59 7.77 -10.30 -8.23
CA TRP A 59 7.31 -9.94 -6.90
C TRP A 59 5.77 -9.96 -6.77
N ASP A 60 5.06 -9.52 -7.81
CA ASP A 60 3.61 -9.42 -7.83
C ASP A 60 2.96 -10.80 -7.82
N SER A 61 3.35 -11.67 -8.75
CA SER A 61 2.84 -13.03 -8.84
C SER A 61 3.17 -13.87 -7.60
N GLU A 62 4.34 -13.64 -6.99
CA GLU A 62 4.72 -14.34 -5.76
C GLU A 62 3.85 -13.91 -4.59
N LEU A 63 3.66 -12.59 -4.38
CA LEU A 63 2.75 -12.08 -3.37
C LEU A 63 1.30 -12.50 -3.63
N ALA A 64 0.86 -12.53 -4.89
CA ALA A 64 -0.49 -12.95 -5.25
C ALA A 64 -0.72 -14.43 -4.89
N THR A 65 0.25 -15.31 -5.17
CA THR A 65 0.20 -16.71 -4.74
C THR A 65 0.22 -16.83 -3.21
N GLN A 66 1.05 -16.05 -2.50
CA GLN A 66 1.04 -16.04 -1.03
C GLN A 66 -0.32 -15.59 -0.47
N LEU A 67 -0.92 -14.54 -1.05
CA LEU A 67 -2.24 -14.05 -0.66
C LEU A 67 -3.33 -15.09 -0.92
N LEU A 68 -3.33 -15.74 -2.08
CA LEU A 68 -4.26 -16.84 -2.38
C LEU A 68 -4.11 -18.00 -1.40
N ASN A 69 -2.88 -18.41 -1.09
CA ASN A 69 -2.64 -19.44 -0.09
C ASN A 69 -3.23 -19.03 1.27
N ALA A 70 -3.07 -17.78 1.69
CA ALA A 70 -3.70 -17.26 2.90
C ALA A 70 -5.23 -17.28 2.82
N VAL A 71 -5.82 -16.96 1.67
CA VAL A 71 -7.28 -17.04 1.43
C VAL A 71 -7.78 -18.48 1.59
N PHE A 72 -7.12 -19.45 0.95
CA PHE A 72 -7.54 -20.85 0.96
C PHE A 72 -7.30 -21.53 2.31
N LEU A 73 -6.32 -21.08 3.09
CA LEU A 73 -6.16 -21.49 4.49
C LEU A 73 -7.29 -20.97 5.39
N GLY A 74 -8.02 -19.93 4.98
CA GLY A 74 -9.16 -19.38 5.70
C GLY A 74 -8.80 -18.94 7.12
N SER A 75 -9.58 -19.39 8.11
CA SER A 75 -9.36 -19.06 9.53
C SER A 75 -8.08 -19.66 10.12
N SER A 76 -7.52 -20.69 9.49
CA SER A 76 -6.22 -21.28 9.88
C SER A 76 -5.03 -20.43 9.45
N SER A 77 -5.24 -19.48 8.53
CA SER A 77 -4.19 -18.55 8.11
C SER A 77 -3.82 -17.60 9.26
N PRO A 78 -2.52 -17.35 9.51
CA PRO A 78 -2.11 -16.28 10.42
C PRO A 78 -2.62 -14.91 9.95
N LEU A 79 -2.92 -14.76 8.64
CA LEU A 79 -3.46 -13.56 8.01
C LEU A 79 -4.98 -13.59 7.84
N SER A 80 -5.69 -14.48 8.53
CA SER A 80 -7.15 -14.64 8.42
C SER A 80 -7.93 -13.33 8.62
N GLY A 81 -7.49 -12.44 9.51
CA GLY A 81 -8.11 -11.13 9.68
C GLY A 81 -7.93 -10.21 8.46
N TYR A 82 -6.77 -10.25 7.82
CA TYR A 82 -6.48 -9.50 6.61
C TYR A 82 -7.24 -10.05 5.39
N VAL A 83 -7.27 -11.37 5.23
CA VAL A 83 -8.07 -12.05 4.21
C VAL A 83 -9.55 -11.70 4.39
N SER A 84 -10.06 -11.75 5.62
CA SER A 84 -11.43 -11.35 5.94
C SER A 84 -11.69 -9.89 5.56
N LEU A 85 -10.73 -9.00 5.77
CA LEU A 85 -10.85 -7.59 5.37
C LEU A 85 -10.97 -7.43 3.85
N LEU A 86 -10.05 -8.03 3.08
CA LEU A 86 -10.01 -7.94 1.61
C LEU A 86 -11.21 -8.63 0.96
N THR A 87 -11.76 -9.65 1.61
CA THR A 87 -12.90 -10.42 1.10
C THR A 87 -14.26 -10.02 1.67
N ASN A 88 -14.33 -8.90 2.39
CA ASN A 88 -15.54 -8.42 3.07
C ASN A 88 -16.21 -9.48 3.96
N GLY A 89 -15.40 -10.27 4.66
CA GLY A 89 -15.83 -11.26 5.62
C GLY A 89 -16.29 -12.60 5.03
N GLN A 90 -16.35 -12.72 3.70
CA GLN A 90 -16.78 -13.94 3.01
C GLN A 90 -15.84 -15.12 3.29
N TYR A 91 -14.53 -14.86 3.43
CA TYR A 91 -13.51 -15.87 3.66
C TYR A 91 -12.67 -15.46 4.88
N GLY A 92 -12.90 -16.09 6.03
CA GLY A 92 -12.13 -15.85 7.26
C GLY A 92 -12.94 -15.79 8.55
N SER A 93 -14.27 -15.67 8.47
CA SER A 93 -15.16 -15.51 9.63
C SER A 93 -15.95 -16.79 9.96
N SER A 94 -16.20 -17.66 8.97
CA SER A 94 -16.94 -18.90 9.17
C SER A 94 -16.00 -20.04 9.56
N SER A 95 -16.48 -20.89 10.48
CA SER A 95 -15.80 -22.07 11.00
C SER A 95 -15.64 -23.21 9.99
N ALA A 96 -16.19 -23.07 8.78
CA ALA A 96 -15.96 -24.00 7.69
C ALA A 96 -14.82 -23.44 6.83
N PRO A 97 -13.62 -24.05 6.82
CA PRO A 97 -12.64 -23.73 5.79
C PRO A 97 -13.33 -23.91 4.41
N PRO A 98 -12.98 -23.11 3.39
CA PRO A 98 -13.33 -23.51 2.02
C PRO A 98 -12.90 -24.97 1.87
N PRO A 99 -13.74 -25.87 1.31
CA PRO A 99 -13.43 -27.29 1.23
C PRO A 99 -12.03 -27.41 0.67
N SER A 100 -11.11 -28.03 1.42
CA SER A 100 -9.67 -28.09 1.10
C SER A 100 -9.50 -28.45 -0.38
N LEU A 101 -9.30 -27.43 -1.20
CA LEU A 101 -9.25 -27.61 -2.64
C LEU A 101 -7.90 -28.24 -2.92
N PRO A 102 -7.84 -29.38 -3.63
CA PRO A 102 -6.56 -29.97 -3.95
C PRO A 102 -5.76 -28.96 -4.76
N LEU A 103 -4.56 -28.63 -4.27
CA LEU A 103 -3.63 -27.73 -4.94
C LEU A 103 -2.92 -28.52 -6.04
N ASP A 104 -2.65 -27.87 -7.17
CA ASP A 104 -1.78 -28.44 -8.19
C ASP A 104 -0.30 -28.22 -7.86
N SER A 105 0.60 -28.67 -8.75
CA SER A 105 2.05 -28.50 -8.59
C SER A 105 2.53 -27.05 -8.60
N SER A 106 1.68 -26.09 -9.01
CA SER A 106 1.96 -24.66 -8.94
C SER A 106 1.49 -23.99 -7.63
N GLY A 107 0.87 -24.77 -6.73
CA GLY A 107 0.33 -24.26 -5.47
C GLY A 107 -1.01 -23.54 -5.62
N LEU A 108 -1.71 -23.74 -6.74
CA LEU A 108 -3.02 -23.15 -7.00
C LEU A 108 -4.13 -24.21 -6.90
N PRO A 109 -5.34 -23.87 -6.43
CA PRO A 109 -6.42 -24.83 -6.32
C PRO A 109 -6.90 -25.35 -7.68
N LEU A 110 -7.19 -26.64 -7.75
CA LEU A 110 -7.68 -27.32 -8.95
C LEU A 110 -9.14 -26.98 -9.32
N SER A 111 -9.95 -26.44 -8.41
CA SER A 111 -11.37 -26.15 -8.67
C SER A 111 -11.97 -25.13 -7.68
N CYS A 112 -12.31 -23.91 -8.12
CA CYS A 112 -12.98 -22.89 -7.30
C CYS A 112 -14.49 -22.76 -7.60
N SER A 113 -15.17 -23.85 -7.96
CA SER A 113 -16.40 -23.78 -8.80
C SER A 113 -17.69 -23.25 -8.16
N SER A 114 -17.74 -22.95 -6.86
CA SER A 114 -19.00 -22.56 -6.19
C SER A 114 -18.93 -21.33 -5.28
N SER A 115 -17.74 -20.76 -5.06
CA SER A 115 -17.58 -19.65 -4.14
C SER A 115 -17.55 -18.32 -4.90
N PRO A 116 -18.41 -17.34 -4.56
CA PRO A 116 -18.45 -16.06 -5.27
C PRO A 116 -17.10 -15.36 -5.10
N LEU A 117 -16.59 -14.80 -6.20
CA LEU A 117 -15.40 -13.96 -6.14
C LEU A 117 -15.66 -12.81 -5.16
N PRO A 118 -14.68 -12.45 -4.30
CA PRO A 118 -14.80 -11.25 -3.50
C PRO A 118 -14.95 -10.01 -4.38
N GLN A 119 -15.37 -8.90 -3.78
CA GLN A 119 -15.33 -7.62 -4.48
C GLN A 119 -13.90 -7.27 -4.89
N TRP A 120 -13.77 -6.65 -6.06
CA TRP A 120 -12.52 -6.08 -6.55
C TRP A 120 -11.97 -5.06 -5.55
N THR A 121 -10.65 -5.06 -5.37
CA THR A 121 -10.00 -4.15 -4.42
C THR A 121 -9.77 -2.77 -5.01
N SER A 122 -9.83 -2.66 -6.34
CA SER A 122 -9.79 -1.41 -7.09
C SER A 122 -10.82 -1.45 -8.24
N PRO A 123 -12.13 -1.44 -7.92
CA PRO A 123 -13.21 -1.60 -8.91
C PRO A 123 -13.28 -0.45 -9.93
N SER A 124 -12.69 0.70 -9.60
CA SER A 124 -12.59 1.86 -10.48
C SER A 124 -11.37 1.82 -11.42
N SER A 125 -10.48 0.83 -11.27
CA SER A 125 -9.31 0.68 -12.13
C SER A 125 -9.70 0.49 -13.60
N LEU A 126 -8.86 0.99 -14.51
CA LEU A 126 -9.11 0.97 -15.96
C LEU A 126 -9.40 -0.43 -16.51
N ARG A 127 -8.94 -1.47 -15.81
CA ARG A 127 -9.12 -2.90 -16.13
C ARG A 127 -10.58 -3.33 -16.14
N HIS A 128 -11.40 -2.70 -15.30
CA HIS A 128 -12.83 -3.00 -15.15
C HIS A 128 -13.72 -2.10 -16.00
N TRP A 129 -13.15 -1.15 -16.73
CA TRP A 129 -13.96 -0.25 -17.56
C TRP A 129 -14.55 -1.03 -18.74
N SER A 130 -15.82 -0.77 -19.00
CA SER A 130 -16.54 -1.26 -20.17
C SER A 130 -15.89 -0.76 -21.46
N ALA A 131 -16.27 -1.38 -22.59
CA ALA A 131 -15.76 -0.98 -23.90
C ALA A 131 -16.13 0.47 -24.27
N SER A 132 -17.34 0.92 -23.89
CA SER A 132 -17.81 2.28 -24.15
C SER A 132 -17.06 3.32 -23.30
N GLU A 133 -16.78 3.03 -22.02
CA GLU A 133 -16.00 3.92 -21.16
C GLU A 133 -14.55 4.06 -21.64
N ARG A 134 -13.94 2.97 -22.11
CA ARG A 134 -12.60 3.03 -22.71
C ARG A 134 -12.57 3.77 -24.04
N SER A 135 -13.60 3.61 -24.85
CA SER A 135 -13.75 4.39 -26.08
C SER A 135 -13.87 5.88 -25.79
N TYR A 136 -14.63 6.24 -24.75
CA TYR A 136 -14.74 7.62 -24.28
C TYR A 136 -13.41 8.16 -23.77
N LEU A 137 -12.64 7.37 -23.01
CA LEU A 137 -11.30 7.76 -22.57
C LEU A 137 -10.36 8.06 -23.77
N ILE A 138 -10.41 7.24 -24.82
CA ILE A 138 -9.64 7.44 -26.05
C ILE A 138 -10.10 8.71 -26.77
N GLU A 139 -11.40 8.93 -26.90
CA GLU A 139 -11.96 10.13 -27.53
C GLU A 139 -11.53 11.40 -26.79
N CYS A 140 -11.61 11.41 -25.46
CA CYS A 140 -11.27 12.58 -24.65
C CYS A 140 -9.76 12.83 -24.54
N CYS A 141 -8.95 11.79 -24.42
CA CYS A 141 -7.51 11.91 -24.14
C CYS A 141 -6.62 11.66 -25.36
N GLY A 142 -7.19 11.30 -26.50
CA GLY A 142 -6.47 10.97 -27.73
C GLY A 142 -5.38 9.91 -27.51
N PRO A 143 -4.14 10.15 -27.99
CA PRO A 143 -3.05 9.17 -27.87
C PRO A 143 -2.70 8.75 -26.44
N VAL A 144 -2.96 9.58 -25.43
CA VAL A 144 -2.73 9.21 -24.02
C VAL A 144 -3.76 8.16 -23.58
N GLY A 145 -5.03 8.35 -23.94
CA GLY A 145 -6.10 7.41 -23.66
C GLY A 145 -5.85 6.05 -24.31
N GLU A 146 -5.41 6.05 -25.58
CA GLU A 146 -5.04 4.81 -26.29
C GLU A 146 -3.91 4.05 -25.58
N ARG A 147 -2.85 4.75 -25.17
CA ARG A 147 -1.73 4.14 -24.44
C ARG A 147 -2.16 3.60 -23.07
N ALA A 148 -3.02 4.32 -22.35
CA ALA A 148 -3.53 3.89 -21.06
C ALA A 148 -4.37 2.61 -21.20
N VAL A 149 -5.32 2.59 -22.14
CA VAL A 149 -6.17 1.42 -22.43
C VAL A 149 -5.31 0.24 -22.85
N LYS A 150 -4.36 0.44 -23.77
CA LYS A 150 -3.45 -0.63 -24.20
C LYS A 150 -2.65 -1.19 -23.02
N SER A 151 -2.10 -0.32 -22.17
CA SER A 151 -1.31 -0.74 -21.01
C SER A 151 -2.12 -1.55 -20.01
N ALA A 152 -3.39 -1.17 -19.77
CA ALA A 152 -4.29 -1.94 -18.90
C ALA A 152 -4.61 -3.33 -19.49
N ILE A 153 -4.86 -3.41 -20.79
CA ILE A 153 -5.12 -4.68 -21.49
C ILE A 153 -3.87 -5.57 -21.46
N ASP A 154 -2.70 -5.04 -21.81
CA ASP A 154 -1.43 -5.77 -21.80
C ASP A 154 -1.13 -6.32 -20.39
N GLN A 155 -1.36 -5.50 -19.35
CA GLN A 155 -1.19 -5.92 -17.95
C GLN A 155 -2.13 -7.08 -17.61
N LEU A 156 -3.43 -6.96 -17.90
CA LEU A 156 -4.41 -8.02 -17.63
C LEU A 156 -4.09 -9.32 -18.37
N GLN A 157 -3.75 -9.23 -19.65
CA GLN A 157 -3.35 -10.38 -20.46
C GLN A 157 -2.08 -11.04 -19.91
N SER A 158 -1.13 -10.26 -19.40
CA SER A 158 0.06 -10.80 -18.73
C SER A 158 -0.31 -11.60 -17.48
N TRP A 159 -1.26 -11.12 -16.67
CA TRP A 159 -1.72 -11.81 -15.46
C TRP A 159 -2.43 -13.13 -15.78
N VAL A 160 -3.32 -13.12 -16.78
CA VAL A 160 -3.99 -14.34 -17.28
C VAL A 160 -2.98 -15.35 -17.82
N LYS A 161 -1.95 -14.88 -18.53
CA LYS A 161 -0.88 -15.76 -19.01
C LYS A 161 -0.10 -16.39 -17.85
N ILE A 162 0.20 -15.62 -16.80
CA ILE A 162 0.92 -16.12 -15.60
C ILE A 162 0.09 -17.17 -14.85
N SER A 163 -1.25 -17.05 -14.83
CA SER A 163 -2.12 -18.06 -14.20
C SER A 163 -2.16 -19.40 -14.96
N GLY A 164 -1.61 -19.46 -16.18
CA GLY A 164 -1.61 -20.63 -17.05
C GLY A 164 -2.74 -20.68 -18.08
N SER A 165 -3.55 -19.62 -18.19
CA SER A 165 -4.68 -19.53 -19.12
C SER A 165 -4.29 -18.81 -20.43
N ASP A 166 -5.09 -19.04 -21.49
CA ASP A 166 -4.92 -18.32 -22.76
C ASP A 166 -5.41 -16.87 -22.61
N PRO A 167 -4.54 -15.85 -22.80
CA PRO A 167 -4.94 -14.45 -22.71
C PRO A 167 -5.65 -13.92 -23.97
N THR A 168 -5.73 -14.72 -25.04
CA THR A 168 -6.26 -14.27 -26.34
C THR A 168 -7.73 -13.84 -26.22
N GLY A 169 -8.02 -12.60 -26.64
CA GLY A 169 -9.37 -12.05 -26.60
C GLY A 169 -9.82 -11.49 -25.24
N ILE A 170 -8.97 -11.56 -24.20
CA ILE A 170 -9.25 -10.91 -22.92
C ILE A 170 -9.00 -9.41 -23.04
N LEU A 171 -10.06 -8.61 -22.92
CA LEU A 171 -10.02 -7.16 -22.96
C LEU A 171 -10.39 -6.54 -21.61
N ASN A 172 -11.18 -7.21 -20.79
CA ASN A 172 -11.49 -6.84 -19.40
C ASN A 172 -11.59 -8.08 -18.51
N THR A 173 -11.84 -7.86 -17.23
CA THR A 173 -12.03 -8.94 -16.25
C THR A 173 -13.27 -9.79 -16.49
N ASP A 174 -14.33 -9.25 -17.10
CA ASP A 174 -15.58 -9.98 -17.37
C ASP A 174 -15.42 -11.02 -18.49
N ASP A 175 -14.39 -10.88 -19.32
CA ASP A 175 -14.04 -11.84 -20.37
C ASP A 175 -13.46 -13.14 -19.80
N ILE A 176 -12.96 -13.13 -18.55
CA ILE A 176 -12.35 -14.30 -17.90
C ILE A 176 -13.44 -15.26 -17.40
N LYS A 177 -13.47 -16.48 -17.96
CA LYS A 177 -14.47 -17.50 -17.60
C LYS A 177 -13.95 -18.57 -16.64
N ASP A 178 -12.63 -18.74 -16.56
CA ASP A 178 -12.01 -19.68 -15.63
C ASP A 178 -11.93 -19.08 -14.22
N ASN A 179 -12.66 -19.68 -13.26
CA ASN A 179 -12.70 -19.19 -11.88
C ASN A 179 -11.31 -19.14 -11.24
N ARG A 180 -10.43 -20.11 -11.54
CA ARG A 180 -9.08 -20.14 -10.96
C ARG A 180 -8.27 -18.92 -11.41
N THR A 181 -8.29 -18.64 -12.71
CA THR A 181 -7.69 -17.45 -13.31
C THR A 181 -8.28 -16.17 -12.72
N LEU A 182 -9.60 -16.13 -12.52
CA LEU A 182 -10.27 -14.97 -11.95
C LEU A 182 -9.81 -14.69 -10.50
N TRP A 183 -9.66 -15.73 -9.67
CA TRP A 183 -9.08 -15.61 -8.33
C TRP A 183 -7.63 -15.11 -8.36
N PHE A 184 -6.83 -15.60 -9.29
CA PHE A 184 -5.46 -15.13 -9.47
C PHE A 184 -5.41 -13.66 -9.88
N VAL A 185 -6.24 -13.24 -10.85
CA VAL A 185 -6.35 -11.84 -11.27
C VAL A 185 -6.83 -10.94 -10.14
N TRP A 186 -7.77 -11.40 -9.31
CA TRP A 186 -8.18 -10.69 -8.09
C TRP A 186 -7.00 -10.49 -7.11
N ALA A 187 -6.20 -11.53 -6.87
CA ALA A 187 -5.04 -11.42 -6.00
C ALA A 187 -3.95 -10.52 -6.58
N MET A 188 -3.71 -10.58 -7.90
CA MET A 188 -2.78 -9.70 -8.60
C MET A 188 -3.21 -8.23 -8.50
N GLU A 189 -4.51 -7.96 -8.64
CA GLU A 189 -5.06 -6.64 -8.41
C GLU A 189 -4.82 -6.18 -6.97
N ALA A 190 -5.19 -7.00 -5.98
CA ALA A 190 -4.99 -6.67 -4.56
C ALA A 190 -3.52 -6.33 -4.28
N VAL A 191 -2.58 -7.10 -4.84
CA VAL A 191 -1.15 -6.85 -4.70
C VAL A 191 -0.73 -5.56 -5.40
N ASN A 192 -1.17 -5.31 -6.63
CA ASN A 192 -0.77 -4.10 -7.36
C ASN A 192 -1.36 -2.80 -6.80
N SER A 193 -2.53 -2.88 -6.14
CA SER A 193 -3.20 -1.73 -5.52
C SER A 193 -2.78 -1.49 -4.06
N ARG A 194 -2.16 -2.47 -3.38
CA ARG A 194 -1.89 -2.39 -1.92
C ARG A 194 -0.45 -2.66 -1.51
N ALA A 195 0.39 -3.24 -2.38
CA ALA A 195 1.75 -3.56 -2.01
C ALA A 195 2.66 -2.32 -1.99
N PHE A 196 3.48 -2.25 -0.96
CA PHE A 196 4.51 -1.26 -0.73
C PHE A 196 5.85 -1.76 -1.27
N ARG A 197 6.51 -0.95 -2.09
CA ARG A 197 7.92 -1.14 -2.45
C ARG A 197 8.75 -0.08 -1.73
N GLY A 198 9.92 -0.42 -1.21
CA GLY A 198 10.75 0.58 -0.54
C GLY A 198 10.67 0.60 0.98
N VAL A 199 9.60 0.09 1.54
CA VAL A 199 9.35 0.12 2.98
C VAL A 199 10.13 -1.02 3.61
N GLY A 200 11.10 -0.75 4.49
CA GLY A 200 11.92 -1.82 5.11
C GLY A 200 13.40 -1.86 4.74
N GLY A 201 13.88 -0.94 3.90
CA GLY A 201 15.31 -0.82 3.60
C GLY A 201 16.15 -0.59 4.86
N VAL A 202 16.79 -1.64 5.36
CA VAL A 202 17.71 -1.62 6.52
C VAL A 202 18.93 -0.71 6.29
N GLU A 203 19.14 -0.19 5.08
CA GLU A 203 20.37 0.53 4.73
C GLU A 203 20.52 1.91 5.40
N ASN A 204 19.46 2.49 5.98
CA ASN A 204 19.56 3.77 6.72
C ASN A 204 19.43 3.64 8.24
N GLY A 205 19.09 2.47 8.78
CA GLY A 205 18.96 2.26 10.23
C GLY A 205 20.27 2.48 10.99
N ARG A 206 21.42 2.19 10.35
CA ARG A 206 22.74 2.45 10.95
C ARG A 206 23.13 3.93 10.95
N LEU A 207 22.70 4.73 9.97
CA LEU A 207 23.06 6.15 9.90
C LEU A 207 22.18 7.01 10.79
N VAL A 208 20.88 6.70 10.89
CA VAL A 208 19.97 7.39 11.83
C VAL A 208 20.26 6.98 13.28
N ALA A 209 20.54 5.69 13.55
CA ALA A 209 20.97 5.26 14.90
C ALA A 209 22.34 5.83 15.27
N ALA A 210 23.30 5.90 14.34
CA ALA A 210 24.59 6.56 14.60
C ALA A 210 24.44 8.08 14.81
N ALA A 211 23.55 8.75 14.07
CA ALA A 211 23.25 10.17 14.26
C ALA A 211 22.53 10.44 15.60
N LEU A 212 21.69 9.52 16.08
CA LEU A 212 21.05 9.62 17.40
C LEU A 212 22.02 9.28 18.55
N ILE A 213 22.91 8.30 18.37
CA ILE A 213 23.96 7.97 19.35
C ILE A 213 25.01 9.08 19.43
N ALA A 214 25.35 9.72 18.31
CA ALA A 214 26.24 10.89 18.27
C ALA A 214 25.62 12.13 18.95
N GLN A 215 24.29 12.31 18.85
CA GLN A 215 23.56 13.35 19.59
C GLN A 215 23.56 13.10 21.11
N GLY A 216 23.50 11.83 21.55
CA GLY A 216 23.60 11.46 22.96
C GLY A 216 25.02 11.61 23.55
N LEU A 217 26.06 11.33 22.77
CA LEU A 217 27.46 11.45 23.22
C LEU A 217 28.01 12.88 23.14
N GLY A 218 27.53 13.70 22.20
CA GLY A 218 27.95 15.10 22.08
C GLY A 218 27.50 16.00 23.23
N LEU A 219 26.35 15.71 23.86
CA LEU A 219 25.87 16.43 25.04
C LEU A 219 26.54 15.97 26.35
N ALA A 220 27.10 14.76 26.39
CA ALA A 220 27.81 14.26 27.56
C ALA A 220 29.28 14.73 27.63
N SER A 221 29.87 15.20 26.52
CA SER A 221 31.26 15.67 26.46
C SER A 221 31.42 17.19 26.61
N GLY A 222 30.34 17.94 26.86
CA GLY A 222 30.36 19.41 27.03
C GLY A 222 30.49 19.91 28.46
N CYS A 223 30.58 19.03 29.47
CA CYS A 223 30.59 19.43 30.89
C CYS A 223 31.97 19.38 31.57
N VAL A 224 33.07 19.22 30.83
CA VAL A 224 34.42 19.30 31.41
C VAL A 224 35.15 20.54 30.90
N GLY A 225 34.86 21.65 31.59
CA GLY A 225 35.77 22.77 31.84
C GLY A 225 36.43 23.45 30.65
N VAL A 226 35.78 24.47 30.08
CA VAL A 226 36.50 25.61 29.48
C VAL A 226 35.69 26.88 29.69
N GLY A 227 36.34 27.89 30.26
CA GLY A 227 35.76 29.20 30.55
C GLY A 227 35.31 29.95 29.30
N PHE A 228 34.28 30.75 29.47
CA PHE A 228 33.74 31.63 28.45
C PHE A 228 34.72 32.78 28.14
N ASP A 229 35.10 32.93 26.88
CA ASP A 229 34.94 34.20 26.16
C ASP A 229 35.04 33.92 24.64
N GLU A 230 34.18 34.59 23.86
CA GLU A 230 34.05 34.51 22.39
C GLU A 230 33.40 33.24 21.79
N PHE A 231 32.10 33.06 22.02
CA PHE A 231 31.29 31.99 21.40
C PHE A 231 30.17 32.54 20.51
N SER A 232 30.49 33.38 19.53
CA SER A 232 29.49 33.93 18.58
C SER A 232 29.73 33.57 17.11
N MET A 233 30.81 32.85 16.76
CA MET A 233 31.07 32.45 15.36
C MET A 233 30.98 30.96 15.04
N VAL A 234 30.83 30.06 16.03
CA VAL A 234 30.72 28.60 15.77
C VAL A 234 29.26 28.13 15.63
N ALA A 235 28.29 28.92 16.09
CA ALA A 235 26.87 28.56 16.00
C ALA A 235 26.26 28.69 14.59
N GLY A 236 26.89 29.48 13.70
CA GLY A 236 26.38 29.71 12.34
C GLY A 236 26.74 28.64 11.30
N GLY A 237 27.83 27.89 11.52
CA GLY A 237 28.34 26.91 10.55
C GLY A 237 27.72 25.51 10.67
N GLY A 238 27.26 25.13 11.87
CA GLY A 238 26.70 23.80 12.13
C GLY A 238 25.38 23.58 11.40
N VAL A 239 24.45 24.54 11.48
CA VAL A 239 23.08 24.37 10.98
C VAL A 239 23.03 24.24 9.45
N ALA A 240 23.93 24.90 8.72
CA ALA A 240 23.97 24.82 7.25
C ALA A 240 24.49 23.47 6.72
N PHE A 241 25.32 22.76 7.48
CA PHE A 241 25.84 21.45 7.08
C PHE A 241 24.81 20.32 7.29
N PHE A 242 23.91 20.45 8.28
CA PHE A 242 22.91 19.44 8.61
C PHE A 242 21.70 19.42 7.66
N ILE A 243 21.32 20.55 7.08
CA ILE A 243 20.22 20.61 6.09
C ILE A 243 20.67 20.06 4.73
N GLY A 244 21.95 20.22 4.37
CA GLY A 244 22.51 19.75 3.09
C GLY A 244 22.65 18.22 2.96
N LEU A 245 22.83 17.49 4.06
CA LEU A 245 22.96 16.03 4.03
C LEU A 245 21.62 15.30 3.89
N GLY A 246 20.51 15.90 4.35
CA GLY A 246 19.19 15.26 4.33
C GLY A 246 18.62 15.06 2.92
N VAL A 247 19.04 15.87 1.94
CA VAL A 247 18.41 15.89 0.60
C VAL A 247 19.17 15.03 -0.43
N ASN A 248 20.47 14.77 -0.23
CA ASN A 248 21.30 14.05 -1.20
C ASN A 248 21.50 12.55 -0.92
N ILE A 249 21.18 12.07 0.29
CA ILE A 249 21.33 10.64 0.65
C ILE A 249 20.21 9.76 0.07
N PHE A 250 19.04 10.33 -0.26
CA PHE A 250 17.91 9.57 -0.82
C PHE A 250 18.09 9.14 -2.29
N LYS A 251 19.08 9.68 -3.02
CA LYS A 251 19.25 9.38 -4.44
C LYS A 251 20.19 8.18 -4.72
N GLY A 252 20.95 7.71 -3.72
CA GLY A 252 22.08 6.80 -3.91
C GLY A 252 21.91 5.31 -3.57
N LEU A 253 20.80 4.87 -2.96
CA LEU A 253 20.60 3.48 -2.53
C LEU A 253 19.32 2.90 -3.14
N ARG A 254 19.32 2.79 -4.48
CA ARG A 254 18.19 2.37 -5.31
C ARG A 254 18.15 0.85 -5.49
N ASN A 255 17.90 0.08 -4.44
CA ASN A 255 17.29 -1.23 -4.61
C ASN A 255 16.62 -1.66 -3.31
N PRO A 256 15.45 -1.10 -2.96
CA PRO A 256 14.61 -1.81 -2.02
C PRO A 256 14.16 -3.10 -2.70
N LYS A 257 14.89 -4.18 -2.42
CA LYS A 257 14.61 -5.51 -2.96
C LYS A 257 13.28 -6.06 -2.45
N GLU A 258 12.79 -5.51 -1.33
CA GLU A 258 11.63 -6.02 -0.64
C GLU A 258 10.34 -5.29 -1.05
N VAL A 259 9.34 -6.10 -1.38
CA VAL A 259 7.96 -5.67 -1.64
C VAL A 259 7.05 -6.34 -0.61
N LEU A 260 6.14 -5.56 -0.03
CA LEU A 260 5.36 -5.95 1.14
C LEU A 260 3.88 -5.62 0.96
N MET A 261 2.99 -6.47 1.45
CA MET A 261 1.65 -6.04 1.83
C MET A 261 1.62 -5.83 3.33
N LEU A 262 1.13 -4.67 3.76
CA LEU A 262 1.07 -4.27 5.16
C LEU A 262 -0.39 -4.24 5.62
N PRO A 263 -0.94 -5.37 6.10
CA PRO A 263 -2.33 -5.41 6.54
C PRO A 263 -2.68 -4.25 7.45
N TYR A 264 -3.86 -3.66 7.24
CA TYR A 264 -4.38 -2.52 7.98
C TYR A 264 -3.82 -1.18 7.50
N ILE A 265 -2.49 -1.04 7.38
CA ILE A 265 -1.83 0.18 6.89
C ILE A 265 -2.18 0.42 5.41
N ASP A 266 -2.29 -0.65 4.62
CA ASP A 266 -2.68 -0.65 3.21
C ASP A 266 -4.15 -0.24 2.94
N SER A 267 -4.91 0.10 3.97
CA SER A 267 -6.23 0.72 3.85
C SER A 267 -6.18 2.25 3.90
N ALA A 268 -5.01 2.86 4.09
CA ALA A 268 -4.85 4.31 3.97
C ALA A 268 -4.98 4.73 2.50
N ASN A 269 -5.84 5.70 2.23
CA ASN A 269 -6.07 6.19 0.87
C ASN A 269 -4.93 7.10 0.39
N HIS A 270 -4.91 7.39 -0.91
CA HIS A 270 -3.86 8.21 -1.50
C HIS A 270 -4.07 9.71 -1.27
N ASP A 271 -3.03 10.38 -0.79
CA ASP A 271 -2.83 11.82 -0.97
C ASP A 271 -1.36 12.07 -1.31
N ALA A 272 -1.11 12.77 -2.42
CA ALA A 272 0.23 13.11 -2.88
C ALA A 272 0.96 14.07 -1.92
N GLU A 273 0.21 14.89 -1.17
CA GLU A 273 0.75 15.85 -0.20
C GLU A 273 0.84 15.27 1.22
N SER A 274 0.41 14.02 1.42
CA SER A 274 0.45 13.38 2.74
C SER A 274 1.87 13.38 3.30
N LYS A 275 1.98 13.86 4.54
CA LYS A 275 3.19 13.84 5.36
C LYS A 275 3.31 12.58 6.22
N ASN A 276 2.33 11.68 6.15
CA ASN A 276 2.35 10.46 6.95
C ASN A 276 3.41 9.51 6.41
N LEU A 277 4.12 8.84 7.33
CA LEU A 277 5.28 8.03 7.00
C LEU A 277 5.10 6.60 7.48
N ILE A 278 5.48 5.64 6.65
CA ILE A 278 5.58 4.24 7.05
C ILE A 278 7.07 3.91 7.14
N GLN A 279 7.52 3.51 8.32
CA GLN A 279 8.92 3.19 8.59
C GLN A 279 9.03 1.78 9.15
N TYR A 280 10.15 1.11 8.88
CA TYR A 280 10.43 -0.18 9.49
C TYR A 280 11.43 0.01 10.64
N ASN A 281 11.05 -0.47 11.82
CA ASN A 281 11.89 -0.52 13.00
C ASN A 281 12.58 -1.90 13.05
N PRO A 282 13.88 -2.02 12.70
CA PRO A 282 14.56 -3.31 12.65
C PRO A 282 14.83 -3.91 14.03
N ILE A 283 14.88 -3.09 15.08
CA ILE A 283 15.10 -3.54 16.46
C ILE A 283 13.84 -4.24 16.97
N LYS A 284 12.67 -3.60 16.80
CA LYS A 284 11.38 -4.19 17.17
C LYS A 284 10.84 -5.20 16.15
N ARG A 285 11.35 -5.14 14.92
CA ARG A 285 10.89 -5.90 13.74
C ARG A 285 9.43 -5.57 13.39
N GLU A 286 9.08 -4.30 13.44
CA GLU A 286 7.73 -3.79 13.24
C GLU A 286 7.71 -2.66 12.21
N PHE A 287 6.60 -2.49 11.51
CA PHE A 287 6.31 -1.33 10.68
C PHE A 287 5.54 -0.31 11.52
N GLU A 288 6.03 0.92 11.57
CA GLU A 288 5.46 2.04 12.30
C GLU A 288 4.85 3.02 11.29
N PHE A 289 3.53 3.22 11.35
CA PHE A 289 2.82 4.26 10.61
C PHE A 289 2.74 5.49 11.50
N THR A 290 3.38 6.57 11.07
CA THR A 290 3.56 7.79 11.86
C THR A 290 2.72 8.91 11.24
N TRP A 291 2.00 9.61 12.12
CA TRP A 291 1.21 10.77 11.75
C TRP A 291 2.10 12.01 11.59
N GLY A 292 1.98 12.66 10.44
CA GLY A 292 2.84 13.77 10.03
C GLY A 292 2.25 15.17 10.20
N ASP A 293 0.98 15.30 10.58
CA ASP A 293 0.30 16.59 10.68
C ASP A 293 0.08 17.05 12.14
N ALA A 294 0.43 18.29 12.43
CA ALA A 294 0.27 18.90 13.76
C ALA A 294 -1.18 19.34 14.00
N ASP A 295 -1.87 19.72 12.92
CA ASP A 295 -3.13 20.46 12.97
C ASP A 295 -4.35 19.54 12.80
N SER A 296 -4.14 18.24 12.96
CA SER A 296 -5.14 17.22 12.64
C SER A 296 -6.34 17.24 13.57
N ARG A 297 -7.51 16.96 13.01
CA ARG A 297 -8.76 16.86 13.77
C ARG A 297 -9.11 15.41 14.06
N GLN A 298 -9.84 15.18 15.15
CA GLN A 298 -10.50 13.90 15.37
C GLN A 298 -11.36 13.56 14.16
N ASP A 299 -11.44 12.27 13.80
CA ASP A 299 -12.19 11.75 12.66
C ASP A 299 -11.62 12.14 11.27
N GLU A 300 -10.43 12.72 11.22
CA GLU A 300 -9.71 12.97 9.98
C GLU A 300 -9.20 11.67 9.36
N GLU A 301 -9.26 11.60 8.03
CA GLU A 301 -8.79 10.46 7.27
C GLU A 301 -7.26 10.44 7.19
N LEU A 302 -6.70 9.25 7.35
CA LEU A 302 -5.27 9.02 7.26
C LEU A 302 -4.90 8.67 5.83
N PHE A 303 -4.23 9.60 5.17
CA PHE A 303 -3.73 9.39 3.81
C PHE A 303 -2.26 9.00 3.79
N ILE A 304 -1.83 8.36 2.70
CA ILE A 304 -0.42 8.10 2.38
C ILE A 304 -0.11 8.50 0.95
N SER A 305 1.14 8.83 0.68
CA SER A 305 1.60 8.97 -0.69
C SER A 305 1.91 7.60 -1.29
N TYR A 306 1.33 7.28 -2.45
CA TYR A 306 1.67 6.09 -3.24
C TYR A 306 2.98 6.28 -4.06
N GLY A 307 3.69 7.38 -3.79
CA GLY A 307 4.91 7.79 -4.48
C GLY A 307 4.64 8.69 -5.68
N ASP A 308 5.71 9.04 -6.41
CA ASP A 308 5.59 9.78 -7.67
C ASP A 308 5.12 8.85 -8.79
N ARG A 309 3.79 8.69 -8.85
CA ARG A 309 3.07 7.87 -9.83
C ARG A 309 2.53 8.77 -10.93
N SER A 310 2.41 8.31 -12.18
CA SER A 310 1.71 9.10 -13.20
C SER A 310 0.19 8.96 -13.02
N SER A 311 -0.60 9.92 -13.52
CA SER A 311 -2.08 9.79 -13.52
C SER A 311 -2.56 8.54 -14.24
N VAL A 312 -1.85 8.10 -15.28
CA VAL A 312 -2.13 6.84 -15.99
C VAL A 312 -1.85 5.63 -15.09
N ASP A 313 -0.73 5.61 -14.38
CA ASP A 313 -0.39 4.51 -13.46
C ASP A 313 -1.37 4.41 -12.29
N LEU A 314 -1.80 5.57 -11.77
CA LEU A 314 -2.84 5.68 -10.75
C LEU A 314 -4.19 5.14 -11.27
N LEU A 315 -4.59 5.52 -12.48
CA LEU A 315 -5.85 5.08 -13.07
C LEU A 315 -5.86 3.58 -13.37
N ILE A 316 -4.74 3.03 -13.85
CA ILE A 316 -4.60 1.61 -14.18
C ILE A 316 -4.62 0.75 -12.92
N ASN A 317 -3.93 1.15 -11.85
CA ASN A 317 -3.73 0.28 -10.69
C ASN A 317 -4.69 0.53 -9.53
N PHE A 318 -5.14 1.76 -9.35
CA PHE A 318 -5.92 2.21 -8.20
C PHE A 318 -7.29 2.79 -8.60
N GLY A 319 -7.49 3.16 -9.87
CA GLY A 319 -8.76 3.75 -10.32
C GLY A 319 -8.93 5.19 -9.87
N ILE A 320 -7.82 5.93 -9.78
CA ILE A 320 -7.77 7.32 -9.30
C ILE A 320 -6.88 8.17 -10.20
N ILE A 321 -6.99 9.49 -10.12
CA ILE A 321 -6.15 10.45 -10.86
C ILE A 321 -5.62 11.51 -9.88
N LYS A 322 -4.42 12.07 -10.15
CA LYS A 322 -3.84 13.14 -9.33
C LYS A 322 -4.81 14.31 -9.16
N GLY A 323 -4.98 14.77 -7.92
CA GLY A 323 -5.89 15.87 -7.58
C GLY A 323 -7.37 15.50 -7.65
N GLY A 324 -7.71 14.30 -8.09
CA GLY A 324 -9.05 13.74 -7.99
C GLY A 324 -9.22 13.01 -6.67
N LYS A 325 -10.40 13.11 -6.08
CA LYS A 325 -10.83 12.09 -5.12
C LYS A 325 -10.94 10.76 -5.88
N GLU A 326 -10.63 9.68 -5.20
CA GLU A 326 -10.84 8.33 -5.73
C GLU A 326 -12.32 8.14 -6.08
N GLY A 327 -12.59 7.86 -7.35
CA GLY A 327 -13.90 8.00 -7.95
C GLY A 327 -14.77 6.78 -7.75
N ARG A 328 -16.08 6.99 -7.54
CA ARG A 328 -17.08 5.93 -7.72
C ARG A 328 -17.10 5.50 -9.18
N GLU A 329 -17.69 4.34 -9.47
CA GLU A 329 -17.90 3.91 -10.86
C GLU A 329 -18.61 4.97 -11.72
N SER A 330 -19.50 5.76 -11.12
CA SER A 330 -20.15 6.91 -11.75
C SER A 330 -19.18 8.01 -12.22
N ASP A 331 -17.96 8.04 -11.69
CA ASP A 331 -17.02 9.14 -11.86
C ASP A 331 -15.97 8.83 -12.94
N ARG A 332 -16.06 7.67 -13.62
CA ARG A 332 -15.14 7.28 -14.70
C ARG A 332 -15.07 8.31 -15.84
N ARG A 333 -16.18 8.99 -16.14
CA ARG A 333 -16.18 10.11 -17.10
C ARG A 333 -15.38 11.30 -16.61
N ILE A 334 -15.57 11.70 -15.35
CA ILE A 334 -14.82 12.78 -14.71
C ILE A 334 -13.33 12.44 -14.70
N MET A 335 -12.98 11.18 -14.39
CA MET A 335 -11.59 10.71 -14.47
C MET A 335 -11.02 10.87 -15.89
N ALA A 336 -11.75 10.48 -16.93
CA ALA A 336 -11.30 10.69 -18.31
C ALA A 336 -11.06 12.18 -18.62
N GLU A 337 -11.96 13.07 -18.18
CA GLU A 337 -11.83 14.52 -18.35
C GLU A 337 -10.63 15.08 -17.59
N MET A 338 -10.41 14.64 -16.35
CA MET A 338 -9.25 15.04 -15.54
C MET A 338 -7.94 14.56 -16.14
N LEU A 339 -7.89 13.34 -16.69
CA LEU A 339 -6.69 12.83 -17.36
C LEU A 339 -6.34 13.70 -18.57
N ALA A 340 -7.34 14.14 -19.33
CA ALA A 340 -7.15 15.04 -20.47
C ALA A 340 -6.56 16.40 -20.05
N GLN A 341 -6.89 16.90 -18.85
CA GLN A 341 -6.36 18.16 -18.31
C GLN A 341 -4.93 18.07 -17.78
N THR A 342 -4.43 16.87 -17.50
CA THR A 342 -3.05 16.66 -17.01
C THR A 342 -1.99 16.60 -18.11
N GLN A 343 -2.38 16.82 -19.37
CA GLN A 343 -1.51 16.83 -20.56
C GLN A 343 -0.92 18.21 -20.84
#